data_AF-A0ABC9P566-F1
#
_entry.id   AF-A0ABC9P566-F1
#
_cell.length_a   1.000
_cell.length_b   1.000
_cell.length_c   1.000
_cell.angle_alpha   90.00
_cell.angle_beta   90.00
_cell.angle_gamma   90.00
#
_symmetry.space_group_name_H-M   'P 1'
#
loop_
_entity.id
_entity.type
_entity.pdbx_description
1 polymer ?
#
loop_
_entity_poly.entity_id
_entity_poly.type
_entity_poly.pdbx_seq_one_letter_code
_entity_poly.pdbx_strand_id
1 'polypeptide(L)' 'FVKKTVAIPLTSSVLFHTDQGSQYTSFEFRKFIEDHPIVHSLSKPGYPWDNAVTEAFF' A
#
# COMPACT_ATOMS: atom_id res chain seq x y z
N PHE A 1 -30.23 -4.50 -3.38
CA PHE A 1 -28.87 -5.09 -3.40
C PHE A 1 -28.07 -4.51 -2.25
N VAL A 2 -28.16 -5.11 -1.07
CA VAL A 2 -27.38 -4.67 0.11
C VAL A 2 -26.01 -5.33 -0.02
N LYS A 3 -24.94 -4.54 -0.21
CA LYS A 3 -23.57 -5.05 -0.16
C LYS A 3 -23.34 -5.61 1.25
N LYS A 4 -23.30 -6.93 1.37
CA LYS A 4 -22.95 -7.61 2.61
C LYS A 4 -21.43 -7.50 2.73
N THR A 5 -20.95 -6.53 3.50
CA THR A 5 -19.52 -6.42 3.82
C THR A 5 -19.18 -7.54 4.80
N VAL A 6 -18.64 -8.63 4.29
CA VAL A 6 -18.02 -9.66 5.13
C VAL A 6 -16.69 -9.08 5.57
N ALA A 7 -16.60 -8.68 6.84
CA ALA A 7 -15.32 -8.37 7.47
C ALA A 7 -14.57 -9.69 7.65
N ILE A 8 -13.74 -10.03 6.66
CA ILE A 8 -12.76 -11.10 6.80
C ILE A 8 -11.69 -10.52 7.72
N PRO A 9 -11.49 -11.05 8.95
CA PRO A 9 -10.39 -10.60 9.78
C PRO A 9 -9.09 -10.83 8.99
N LEU A 10 -8.32 -9.76 8.78
CA LEU A 10 -6.99 -9.83 8.20
C LEU A 10 -6.08 -10.53 9.21
N THR A 11 -6.16 -11.86 9.25
CA THR A 11 -5.32 -12.70 10.10
C THR A 11 -3.87 -12.75 9.63
N SER A 12 -3.61 -12.26 8.42
CA SER A 12 -2.30 -12.13 7.80
C SER A 12 -1.96 -10.65 7.59
N SER A 13 -0.68 -10.30 7.68
CA SER A 13 -0.21 -8.97 7.34
C SER A 13 -0.58 -8.61 5.90
N VAL A 14 -1.03 -7.38 5.69
CA VAL A 14 -1.35 -6.84 4.36
C VAL A 14 -0.08 -6.29 3.73
N LEU A 15 0.26 -6.71 2.52
CA LEU A 15 1.35 -6.08 1.76
C LEU A 15 0.84 -4.81 1.09
N PHE A 16 1.47 -3.67 1.38
CA PHE A 16 1.22 -2.39 0.73
C PHE A 16 2.45 -2.01 -0.09
N HIS A 17 2.36 -2.11 -1.43
CA HIS A 17 3.45 -1.82 -2.35
C HIS A 17 3.19 -0.51 -3.11
N THR A 18 4.14 0.43 -3.07
CA THR A 18 4.05 1.72 -3.78
C THR A 18 5.38 2.15 -4.39
N ASP A 19 5.33 3.22 -5.19
CA ASP A 19 6.54 3.97 -5.54
C ASP A 19 7.16 4.70 -4.33
N GLN A 20 8.29 5.36 -4.57
CA GLN A 20 9.00 6.20 -3.60
C GLN A 20 8.50 7.65 -3.56
N GLY A 21 7.24 7.90 -3.95
CA GLY A 21 6.63 9.21 -3.89
C GLY A 21 6.71 9.82 -2.49
N SER A 22 6.76 11.15 -2.41
CA SER A 22 6.86 11.88 -1.14
C SER A 22 5.69 11.59 -0.20
N GLN A 23 4.51 11.27 -0.73
CA GLN A 23 3.34 10.86 0.05
C GLN A 23 3.60 9.59 0.85
N TYR A 24 4.13 8.55 0.20
CA TYR A 24 4.39 7.24 0.79
C TYR A 24 5.72 7.19 1.57
N THR A 25 6.63 8.11 1.31
CA THR A 25 7.90 8.22 2.05
C THR A 25 7.86 9.26 3.18
N SER A 26 6.71 9.89 3.40
CA SER A 26 6.52 10.85 4.50
C SER A 26 6.60 10.19 5.88
N PHE A 27 7.01 10.97 6.89
CA PHE A 27 7.06 10.50 8.28
C PHE A 27 5.69 10.07 8.80
N GLU A 28 4.67 10.88 8.52
CA GLU A 28 3.29 10.64 8.96
C GLU A 28 2.76 9.31 8.39
N PHE A 29 3.03 9.05 7.11
CA PHE A 29 2.60 7.81 6.47
C PHE A 29 3.35 6.59 7.00
N ARG A 30 4.66 6.68 7.22
CA ARG A 30 5.43 5.59 7.82
C ARG A 30 4.92 5.23 9.20
N LYS A 31 4.68 6.24 10.05
CA LYS A 31 4.11 6.04 11.38
C LYS A 31 2.74 5.37 11.30
N PHE A 32 1.87 5.82 10.40
CA PHE A 32 0.57 5.20 10.19
C PHE A 32 0.70 3.72 9.80
N ILE A 33 1.58 3.37 8.86
CA ILE A 33 1.77 1.98 8.42
C ILE A 33 2.32 1.09 9.54
N GLU A 34 3.28 1.59 10.33
CA GLU A 34 3.89 0.87 11.45
C GLU A 34 2.89 0.52 12.57
N ASP A 35 1.86 1.35 12.76
CA ASP A 35 0.79 1.12 13.76
C ASP A 35 -0.24 0.05 13.31
N HIS A 36 -0.13 -0.48 12.09
CA HIS A 36 -1.08 -1.43 11.51
C HIS A 36 -0.39 -2.76 11.13
N PRO A 37 -1.14 -3.86 10.94
CA PRO A 37 -0.59 -5.12 10.43
C PRO A 37 -0.31 -5.04 8.92
N ILE A 38 0.48 -4.06 8.50
CA ILE A 38 0.81 -3.76 7.11
C ILE A 38 2.32 -3.86 6.90
N VAL A 39 2.72 -4.58 5.86
CA VAL A 39 4.10 -4.64 5.37
C VAL A 39 4.24 -3.60 4.28
N HIS A 40 5.05 -2.57 4.52
CA HIS A 40 5.37 -1.56 3.52
C HIS A 40 6.43 -2.09 2.54
N SER A 41 6.15 -2.03 1.25
CA SER A 41 7.08 -2.36 0.18
C SER A 41 7.18 -1.19 -0.79
N LEU A 42 8.40 -0.84 -1.21
CA LEU A 42 8.66 0.28 -2.11
C LEU A 42 9.33 -0.23 -3.39
N SER A 43 8.97 0.32 -4.54
CA SER A 43 9.64 0.03 -5.81
C SER A 43 11.10 0.50 -5.79
N LYS A 44 11.93 -0.06 -6.66
CA LYS A 44 13.34 0.32 -6.75
C LYS A 44 13.49 1.67 -7.49
N PRO A 45 14.45 2.56 -7.11
CA PRO A 45 14.65 3.79 -7.84
C PRO A 45 15.01 3.52 -9.31
N GLY A 46 14.29 4.16 -10.24
CA GLY A 46 14.50 4.01 -11.68
C GLY A 46 13.77 2.81 -12.33
N TYR A 47 12.79 2.21 -11.63
CA TYR A 47 12.00 1.08 -12.11
C TYR A 47 10.51 1.48 -12.22
N PRO A 48 10.12 2.34 -13.20
CA PRO A 48 8.74 2.83 -13.33
C PRO A 48 7.73 1.72 -13.64
N TRP A 49 8.16 0.61 -14.25
CA TRP A 49 7.30 -0.53 -14.54
C TRP A 49 6.80 -1.25 -13.28
N ASP A 50 7.49 -1.13 -12.14
CA ASP A 50 7.05 -1.72 -10.87
C ASP A 50 5.74 -1.07 -10.39
N ASN A 51 5.50 0.20 -10.76
CA ASN A 51 4.31 0.96 -10.41
C ASN A 51 3.33 1.12 -11.57
N ALA A 52 3.67 0.68 -12.79
CA ALA A 52 2.90 0.97 -13.99
C ALA A 52 1.46 0.43 -13.96
N VAL A 53 1.22 -0.69 -13.27
CA VAL A 53 -0.15 -1.20 -13.08
C VAL A 53 -0.96 -0.21 -12.25
N THR A 54 -0.40 0.28 -11.15
CA THR A 54 -1.04 1.30 -10.30
C THR A 54 -1.27 2.59 -11.09
N GLU A 55 -0.24 3.12 -11.76
CA GLU A 55 -0.33 4.36 -12.56
C GLU A 55 -1.29 4.25 -13.75
N ALA A 56 -1.56 3.04 -14.25
CA ALA A 56 -2.55 2.85 -15.30
C ALA A 56 -4.00 3.02 -14.82
N PHE A 57 -4.24 2.88 -13.51
CA PHE A 57 -5.59 2.92 -12.92
C PHE A 57 -5.86 4.16 -12.06
N PHE A 58 -4.84 4.93 -11.69
CA PHE A 58 -4.92 6.08 -10.79
C PHE A 58 -4.28 7.32 -11.41
#